data_AF-A0A8B8IJU9-F1
#
_entry.id   AF-A0A8B8IJU9-F1
#
_cell.length_a   1.000
_cell.length_b   1.000
_cell.length_c   1.000
_cell.angle_alpha   90.00
_cell.angle_beta   90.00
_cell.angle_gamma   90.00
#
_symmetry.space_group_name_H-M   'P 1'
#
loop_
_entity.id
_entity.type
_entity.pdbx_description
1 polymer ?
#
loop_
_entity_poly.entity_id
_entity_poly.type
_entity_poly.pdbx_seq_one_letter_code
_entity_poly.pdbx_strand_id
1 'polypeptide(L)'
;MACFLSLILVLAIFGNVIALTEVEQACINRYSEPFDNNFLIGTWYDVYKFAIFLNLVPSSSCTKTVMTKASPSDVQRYVDAYKSKNPYSFDDNPILLDRHNGKYKSMIMGHNQVKFLIYDPESVFFSEDSYEARVYTKVNDDYMLFHKCSLRGHQKWLMSRKNSTTIEELDAVLKSIQSEIRNLETQRYCA
;
A
#
# COMPACT_ATOMS: atom_id res chain seq x y z
N MET A 1 32.74 44.60 19.82
CA MET A 1 32.88 43.15 19.52
C MET A 1 31.86 42.41 20.38
N ALA A 2 30.61 42.37 19.92
CA ALA A 2 29.46 41.81 20.64
C ALA A 2 28.45 41.31 19.59
N CYS A 3 27.64 40.33 19.95
CA CYS A 3 26.60 39.66 19.14
C CYS A 3 27.06 38.56 18.15
N PHE A 4 27.95 37.67 18.60
CA PHE A 4 28.11 36.31 18.04
C PHE A 4 27.76 35.23 19.08
N LEU A 5 26.66 35.43 19.80
CA LEU A 5 25.99 34.39 20.59
C LEU A 5 24.62 34.17 19.95
N SER A 6 24.64 33.52 18.78
CA SER A 6 24.32 32.08 18.71
C SER A 6 22.86 31.87 19.13
N LEU A 7 21.87 32.13 18.27
CA LEU A 7 21.54 31.31 17.08
C LEU A 7 21.35 29.79 17.37
N ILE A 8 21.45 29.35 18.62
CA ILE A 8 21.30 27.94 19.01
C ILE A 8 19.94 27.67 19.69
N LEU A 9 19.13 28.70 19.95
CA LEU A 9 17.81 28.51 20.57
C LEU A 9 16.65 28.25 19.58
N VAL A 10 16.89 28.29 18.26
CA VAL A 10 15.83 28.18 17.24
C VAL A 10 15.65 26.76 16.68
N LEU A 11 16.57 25.82 16.96
CA LEU A 11 16.51 24.46 16.39
C LEU A 11 15.80 23.42 17.25
N ALA A 12 15.24 23.79 18.41
CA ALA A 12 14.52 22.87 19.28
C ALA A 12 12.99 22.86 19.06
N ILE A 13 12.51 23.31 17.89
CA ILE A 13 11.15 22.99 17.44
C ILE A 13 11.18 21.54 16.93
N PHE A 14 11.38 20.60 17.85
CA PHE A 14 11.04 19.19 17.65
C PHE A 14 9.51 19.10 17.61
N GLY A 15 8.91 19.67 16.57
CA GLY A 15 7.52 19.36 16.25
C GLY A 15 7.53 17.91 15.84
N ASN A 16 7.13 17.02 16.75
CA ASN A 16 7.03 15.58 16.59
C ASN A 16 6.66 15.23 15.15
N VAL A 17 7.68 14.98 14.32
CA VAL A 17 7.48 14.35 13.03
C VAL A 17 7.12 12.92 13.41
N ILE A 18 5.98 12.42 12.95
CA ILE A 18 5.70 10.98 13.03
C ILE A 18 6.77 10.35 12.14
N ALA A 19 7.89 9.99 12.77
CA ALA A 19 9.04 9.46 12.09
C ALA A 19 8.69 8.06 11.61
N LEU A 20 9.01 7.75 10.36
CA LEU A 20 8.93 6.39 9.82
C LEU A 20 9.64 5.44 10.78
N THR A 21 9.04 4.27 11.04
CA THR A 21 9.72 3.23 11.80
C THR A 21 10.95 2.74 11.04
N GLU A 22 11.94 2.17 11.73
CA GLU A 22 13.11 1.57 11.07
C GLU A 22 12.72 0.53 10.01
N VAL A 23 11.64 -0.22 10.26
CA VAL A 23 11.10 -1.22 9.33
C VAL A 23 10.57 -0.56 8.06
N GLU A 24 9.85 0.55 8.20
CA GLU A 24 9.32 1.30 7.06
C GLU A 24 10.44 1.98 6.28
N GLN A 25 11.41 2.59 6.97
CA GLN A 25 12.56 3.20 6.32
C GLN A 25 13.36 2.17 5.51
N ALA A 26 13.62 0.99 6.09
CA ALA A 26 14.29 -0.10 5.39
C ALA A 26 13.46 -0.60 4.19
N CYS A 27 12.14 -0.64 4.32
CA CYS A 27 11.22 -1.00 3.23
C CYS A 27 11.28 0.00 2.08
N ILE A 28 11.20 1.31 2.38
CA ILE A 28 11.27 2.39 1.39
C ILE A 28 12.61 2.39 0.68
N ASN A 29 13.70 2.22 1.41
CA ASN A 29 15.05 2.15 0.82
C ASN A 29 15.21 0.94 -0.10
N ARG A 30 14.56 -0.20 0.22
CA ARG A 30 14.59 -1.41 -0.60
C ARG A 30 13.71 -1.30 -1.85
N TYR A 31 12.58 -0.61 -1.77
CA TYR A 31 11.58 -0.49 -2.83
C TYR A 31 11.44 0.98 -3.27
N SER A 32 12.57 1.57 -3.65
CA SER A 32 12.70 2.98 -4.04
C SER A 32 12.37 3.25 -5.50
N GLU A 33 12.17 2.21 -6.30
CA GLU A 33 11.88 2.34 -7.73
C GLU A 33 10.58 3.14 -7.96
N PRO A 34 10.56 4.07 -8.94
CA PRO A 34 9.36 4.80 -9.31
C PRO A 34 8.20 3.87 -9.69
N PHE A 35 6.98 4.24 -9.32
CA PHE A 35 5.78 3.47 -9.62
C PHE A 35 4.59 4.40 -9.86
N ASP A 36 4.05 4.39 -11.07
CA ASP A 36 2.90 5.25 -11.43
C ASP A 36 1.60 4.73 -10.78
N ASN A 37 0.94 5.59 -10.00
CA ASN A 37 -0.36 5.30 -9.39
C ASN A 37 -1.46 5.04 -10.44
N ASN A 38 -1.32 5.51 -11.68
CA ASN A 38 -2.28 5.21 -12.75
C ASN A 38 -2.36 3.71 -13.05
N PHE A 39 -1.28 2.95 -12.83
CA PHE A 39 -1.33 1.50 -12.98
C PHE A 39 -2.28 0.86 -11.96
N LEU A 40 -2.41 1.44 -10.77
CA LEU A 40 -3.31 0.91 -9.73
C LEU A 40 -4.78 1.11 -10.09
N ILE A 41 -5.11 2.10 -10.93
CA ILE A 41 -6.50 2.39 -11.29
C ILE A 41 -7.16 1.19 -11.98
N GLY A 42 -8.40 0.90 -11.58
CA GLY A 42 -9.21 -0.19 -12.11
C GLY A 42 -9.75 -1.12 -11.03
N THR A 43 -10.25 -2.27 -11.47
CA THR A 43 -10.72 -3.33 -10.58
C THR A 43 -9.65 -4.41 -10.47
N TRP A 44 -9.41 -4.87 -9.24
CA TRP A 44 -8.46 -5.90 -8.89
C TRP A 44 -9.11 -6.97 -8.02
N TYR A 45 -8.70 -8.22 -8.21
CA TYR A 45 -9.18 -9.39 -7.51
C TYR A 45 -8.01 -10.10 -6.84
N ASP A 46 -8.13 -10.39 -5.54
CA ASP A 46 -7.14 -11.19 -4.83
C ASP A 46 -7.22 -12.64 -5.34
N VAL A 47 -6.16 -13.13 -5.99
CA VAL A 47 -6.11 -14.47 -6.60
C VAL A 47 -5.18 -15.43 -5.86
N TYR A 48 -4.13 -14.93 -5.22
CA TYR A 48 -3.30 -15.72 -4.33
C TYR A 48 -2.89 -14.93 -3.09
N LYS A 49 -2.81 -15.64 -1.97
CA LYS A 49 -2.08 -15.24 -0.78
C LYS A 49 -0.83 -16.11 -0.65
N PHE A 50 0.29 -15.48 -0.32
CA PHE A 50 1.53 -16.14 0.02
C PHE A 50 1.90 -15.80 1.46
N ALA A 51 2.24 -16.78 2.29
CA ALA A 51 2.72 -16.52 3.65
C ALA A 51 3.61 -17.66 4.17
N ILE A 52 4.38 -17.42 5.24
CA ILE A 52 5.23 -18.45 5.86
C ILE A 52 4.41 -19.66 6.33
N PHE A 53 3.21 -19.42 6.86
CA PHE A 53 2.29 -20.45 7.33
C PHE A 53 0.86 -20.13 6.88
N LEU A 54 0.22 -21.06 6.17
CA LEU A 54 -1.14 -21.03 5.68
C LEU A 54 -1.84 -22.36 6.01
N ASN A 55 -2.59 -22.39 7.11
CA ASN A 55 -3.33 -23.57 7.53
C ASN A 55 -4.76 -23.64 6.94
N LEU A 56 -4.99 -23.24 5.69
CA LEU A 56 -6.35 -23.11 5.15
C LEU A 56 -6.51 -23.63 3.71
N VAL A 57 -7.67 -24.24 3.47
CA VAL A 57 -8.13 -24.75 2.17
C VAL A 57 -8.28 -23.58 1.17
N PRO A 58 -8.08 -23.81 -0.15
CA PRO A 58 -8.43 -22.83 -1.18
C PRO A 58 -9.87 -22.29 -1.00
N SER A 59 -10.07 -21.02 -1.34
CA SER A 59 -11.38 -20.36 -1.22
C SER A 59 -11.92 -19.98 -2.59
N SER A 60 -13.21 -20.21 -2.81
CA SER A 60 -13.94 -19.68 -3.96
C SER A 60 -14.28 -18.19 -3.81
N SER A 61 -13.97 -17.59 -2.65
CA SER A 61 -14.21 -16.16 -2.42
C SER A 61 -13.25 -15.31 -3.24
N CYS A 62 -13.81 -14.38 -4.01
CA CYS A 62 -13.08 -13.37 -4.76
C CYS A 62 -13.19 -12.02 -4.06
N THR A 63 -12.14 -11.62 -3.34
CA THR A 63 -12.12 -10.27 -2.77
C THR A 63 -11.82 -9.27 -3.88
N LYS A 64 -12.81 -8.42 -4.15
CA LYS A 64 -12.74 -7.31 -5.11
C LYS A 64 -12.24 -6.04 -4.42
N THR A 65 -11.29 -5.38 -5.07
CA THR A 65 -10.80 -4.04 -4.74
C THR A 65 -10.97 -3.14 -5.96
N VAL A 66 -11.55 -1.96 -5.78
CA VAL A 66 -11.70 -0.94 -6.82
C VAL A 66 -10.82 0.23 -6.45
N MET A 67 -9.95 0.62 -7.38
CA MET A 67 -9.05 1.76 -7.22
C MET A 67 -9.40 2.82 -8.27
N THR A 68 -9.64 4.04 -7.81
CA THR A 68 -10.05 5.17 -8.67
C THR A 68 -9.19 6.39 -8.38
N LYS A 69 -9.09 7.30 -9.35
CA LYS A 69 -8.42 8.58 -9.13
C LYS A 69 -9.20 9.39 -8.09
N ALA A 70 -8.51 9.95 -7.10
CA ALA A 70 -9.15 10.85 -6.14
C ALA A 70 -9.53 12.17 -6.83
N SER A 71 -10.75 12.66 -6.56
CA SER A 71 -11.13 14.02 -6.96
C SER A 71 -10.50 15.06 -6.03
N PRO A 72 -10.41 16.34 -6.44
CA PRO A 72 -9.93 17.40 -5.54
C PRO A 72 -10.71 17.49 -4.23
N SER A 73 -12.03 17.26 -4.26
CA SER A 73 -12.86 17.24 -3.06
C SER A 73 -12.57 16.04 -2.16
N ASP A 74 -12.22 14.88 -2.74
CA ASP A 74 -11.78 13.73 -1.93
C ASP A 74 -10.47 14.07 -1.24
N VAL A 75 -9.49 14.60 -1.97
CA VAL A 75 -8.19 15.00 -1.39
C VAL A 75 -8.38 15.98 -0.25
N GLN A 76 -9.19 17.03 -0.46
CA GLN A 76 -9.43 18.02 0.58
C GLN A 76 -10.07 17.41 1.84
N ARG A 77 -11.04 16.49 1.69
CA ARG A 77 -11.66 15.81 2.84
C ARG A 77 -10.63 15.06 3.70
N TYR A 78 -9.67 14.39 3.07
CA TYR A 78 -8.60 13.71 3.80
C TYR A 78 -7.61 14.70 4.42
N VAL A 79 -7.23 15.76 3.70
CA VAL A 79 -6.37 16.83 4.23
C VAL A 79 -6.98 17.47 5.48
N ASP A 80 -8.29 17.74 5.47
CA ASP A 80 -8.99 18.37 6.59
C ASP A 80 -9.07 17.45 7.83
N ALA A 81 -9.15 16.13 7.61
CA ALA A 81 -9.31 15.14 8.67
C ALA A 81 -7.98 14.74 9.34
N TYR A 82 -6.88 14.71 8.58
CA TYR A 82 -5.58 14.27 9.06
C TYR A 82 -4.75 15.47 9.57
N LYS A 83 -4.53 15.53 10.89
CA LYS A 83 -3.99 16.73 11.57
C LYS A 83 -2.47 16.77 11.72
N SER A 84 -1.76 15.66 11.50
CA SER A 84 -0.34 15.56 11.83
C SER A 84 0.59 15.67 10.62
N LYS A 85 1.86 15.99 10.90
CA LYS A 85 2.97 15.98 9.94
C LYS A 85 3.15 14.56 9.39
N ASN A 86 2.35 14.22 8.39
CA ASN A 86 2.40 12.92 7.78
C ASN A 86 3.71 12.76 6.98
N PRO A 87 4.31 11.55 6.99
CA PRO A 87 5.50 11.27 6.18
C PRO A 87 5.21 11.17 4.68
N TYR A 88 3.98 11.46 4.25
CA TYR A 88 3.49 11.34 2.88
C TYR A 88 2.80 12.61 2.40
N SER A 89 2.86 12.84 1.09
CA SER A 89 2.29 14.00 0.43
C SER A 89 0.95 13.67 -0.24
N PHE A 90 -0.06 14.50 0.01
CA PHE A 90 -1.34 14.44 -0.69
C PHE A 90 -1.26 14.91 -2.15
N ASP A 91 -0.15 15.54 -2.55
CA ASP A 91 0.09 15.98 -3.93
C ASP A 91 0.56 14.85 -4.85
N ASP A 92 0.83 13.66 -4.30
CA ASP A 92 1.45 12.52 -5.01
C ASP A 92 0.43 11.68 -5.83
N ASN A 93 -0.39 12.34 -6.67
CA ASN A 93 -1.43 11.71 -7.50
C ASN A 93 -2.25 10.64 -6.72
N PRO A 94 -2.98 11.05 -5.67
CA PRO A 94 -3.65 10.12 -4.78
C PRO A 94 -4.74 9.32 -5.49
N ILE A 95 -4.91 8.06 -5.06
CA ILE A 95 -5.98 7.19 -5.51
C ILE A 95 -6.85 6.78 -4.32
N LEU A 96 -8.13 6.60 -4.56
CA LEU A 96 -9.05 6.00 -3.61
C LEU A 96 -9.10 4.50 -3.84
N LEU A 97 -9.00 3.75 -2.75
CA LEU A 97 -9.21 2.31 -2.68
C LEU A 97 -10.53 2.04 -1.96
N ASP A 98 -11.40 1.29 -2.63
CA ASP A 98 -12.62 0.72 -2.08
C ASP A 98 -12.50 -0.81 -2.12
N ARG A 99 -12.59 -1.46 -0.96
CA ARG A 99 -12.55 -2.92 -0.84
C ARG A 99 -13.76 -3.44 -0.08
N HIS A 100 -14.21 -4.63 -0.48
CA HIS A 100 -15.41 -5.28 0.07
C HIS A 100 -16.67 -4.42 -0.07
N ASN A 101 -16.91 -3.87 -1.27
CA ASN A 101 -18.10 -3.09 -1.63
C ASN A 101 -18.39 -1.93 -0.66
N GLY A 102 -17.38 -1.10 -0.40
CA GLY A 102 -17.49 0.11 0.41
C GLY A 102 -17.17 -0.08 1.89
N LYS A 103 -16.97 -1.31 2.37
CA LYS A 103 -16.69 -1.57 3.78
C LYS A 103 -15.32 -1.03 4.22
N TYR A 104 -14.33 -1.06 3.33
CA TYR A 104 -13.00 -0.51 3.59
C TYR A 104 -12.66 0.50 2.50
N LYS A 105 -12.78 1.78 2.86
CA LYS A 105 -12.34 2.89 2.02
C LYS A 105 -11.05 3.48 2.55
N SER A 106 -10.15 3.84 1.65
CA SER A 106 -8.85 4.40 1.99
C SER A 106 -8.28 5.21 0.84
N MET A 107 -7.33 6.09 1.13
CA MET A 107 -6.54 6.81 0.14
C MET A 107 -5.13 6.24 0.11
N ILE A 108 -4.57 6.07 -1.09
CA ILE A 108 -3.20 5.64 -1.32
C ILE A 108 -2.43 6.79 -1.97
N MET A 109 -1.24 7.06 -1.44
CA MET A 109 -0.33 8.14 -1.90
C MET A 109 1.10 7.63 -2.04
N GLY A 110 1.93 8.38 -2.76
CA GLY A 110 3.35 8.13 -2.94
C GLY A 110 3.74 7.88 -4.40
N HIS A 111 5.00 8.15 -4.73
CA HIS A 111 5.56 8.12 -6.09
C HIS A 111 6.40 6.85 -6.39
N ASN A 112 6.78 6.09 -5.37
CA ASN A 112 7.61 4.88 -5.49
C ASN A 112 6.78 3.61 -5.32
N GLN A 113 7.39 2.44 -5.43
CA GLN A 113 6.72 1.16 -5.14
C GLN A 113 6.11 1.11 -3.73
N VAL A 114 6.74 1.76 -2.74
CA VAL A 114 6.11 1.97 -1.43
C VAL A 114 5.07 3.08 -1.53
N LYS A 115 3.85 2.74 -1.16
CA LYS A 115 2.72 3.65 -1.04
C LYS A 115 2.23 3.71 0.40
N PHE A 116 1.75 4.88 0.79
CA PHE A 116 1.14 5.11 2.09
C PHE A 116 -0.37 5.05 1.94
N LEU A 117 -1.01 4.23 2.77
CA LEU A 117 -2.45 4.06 2.80
C LEU A 117 -3.01 4.62 4.10
N ILE A 118 -4.07 5.42 3.99
CA ILE A 118 -4.82 5.97 5.11
C ILE A 118 -6.29 5.64 5.00
N TYR A 119 -6.96 5.38 6.12
CA TYR A 119 -8.38 5.04 6.12
C TYR A 119 -9.25 6.27 5.83
N ASP A 120 -10.42 6.04 5.23
CA ASP A 120 -11.40 7.10 5.03
C ASP A 120 -11.81 7.72 6.38
N PRO A 121 -11.94 9.07 6.49
CA PRO A 121 -12.35 9.74 7.73
C PRO A 121 -13.70 9.28 8.31
N GLU A 122 -14.58 8.72 7.48
CA GLU A 122 -15.88 8.17 7.91
C GLU A 122 -15.79 6.67 8.29
N SER A 123 -14.61 6.06 8.16
CA SER A 123 -14.38 4.65 8.49
C SER A 123 -14.28 4.42 9.99
N VAL A 124 -14.80 3.29 10.48
CA VAL A 124 -14.58 2.84 11.87
C VAL A 124 -13.12 2.53 12.19
N PHE A 125 -12.27 2.38 11.17
CA PHE A 125 -10.82 2.18 11.31
C PHE A 125 -10.03 3.49 11.25
N PHE A 126 -10.71 4.64 11.14
CA PHE A 126 -10.08 5.94 11.08
C PHE A 126 -9.32 6.25 12.37
N SER A 127 -8.10 6.76 12.20
CA SER A 127 -7.34 7.42 13.24
C SER A 127 -6.48 8.47 12.57
N GLU A 128 -6.52 9.69 13.12
CA GLU A 128 -5.87 10.90 12.58
C GLU A 128 -4.35 10.76 12.38
N ASP A 129 -3.73 9.81 13.09
CA ASP A 129 -2.27 9.58 13.06
C ASP A 129 -1.89 8.19 12.52
N SER A 130 -2.86 7.47 11.95
CA SER A 130 -2.66 6.11 11.44
C SER A 130 -2.41 6.08 9.93
N TYR A 131 -1.43 5.28 9.53
CA TYR A 131 -1.20 4.91 8.14
C TYR A 131 -0.67 3.49 8.03
N GLU A 132 -0.71 2.93 6.82
CA GLU A 132 -0.05 1.69 6.47
C GLU A 132 0.88 1.89 5.28
N ALA A 133 2.16 1.57 5.43
CA ALA A 133 3.09 1.47 4.31
C ALA A 133 2.93 0.11 3.60
N ARG A 134 2.66 0.14 2.29
CA ARG A 134 2.51 -1.04 1.44
C ARG A 134 3.40 -0.95 0.21
N VAL A 135 4.02 -2.05 -0.15
CA VAL A 135 4.77 -2.19 -1.40
C VAL A 135 3.82 -2.69 -2.48
N TYR A 136 3.85 -2.06 -3.65
CA TYR A 136 3.19 -2.52 -4.87
C TYR A 136 4.26 -2.79 -5.94
N THR A 137 4.19 -3.96 -6.56
CA THR A 137 5.14 -4.39 -7.59
C THR A 137 4.36 -4.88 -8.80
N LYS A 138 4.62 -4.27 -9.96
CA LYS A 138 4.03 -4.69 -11.23
C LYS A 138 4.64 -6.03 -11.63
N VAL A 139 3.81 -7.02 -11.91
CA VAL A 139 4.25 -8.30 -12.48
C VAL A 139 4.11 -8.24 -14.00
N ASN A 140 2.94 -7.81 -14.48
CA ASN A 140 2.69 -7.43 -15.86
C ASN A 140 1.47 -6.45 -15.89
N ASP A 141 0.81 -6.26 -17.03
CA ASP A 141 -0.33 -5.33 -17.13
C ASP A 141 -1.60 -5.80 -16.41
N ASP A 142 -1.76 -7.12 -16.24
CA ASP A 142 -2.92 -7.77 -15.64
C ASP A 142 -2.68 -8.21 -14.18
N TYR A 143 -1.43 -8.28 -13.73
CA TYR A 143 -1.05 -8.82 -12.42
C TYR A 143 -0.14 -7.89 -11.64
N MET A 144 -0.36 -7.83 -10.33
CA MET A 144 0.52 -7.14 -9.40
C MET A 144 0.66 -7.88 -8.07
N LEU A 145 1.82 -7.73 -7.44
CA LEU A 145 2.04 -8.13 -6.07
C LEU A 145 1.88 -6.94 -5.15
N PHE A 146 1.32 -7.17 -3.97
CA PHE A 146 1.40 -6.20 -2.88
C PHE A 146 1.65 -6.85 -1.52
N HIS A 147 2.26 -6.10 -0.61
CA HIS A 147 2.44 -6.50 0.79
C HIS A 147 2.62 -5.31 1.74
N LYS A 148 2.39 -5.52 3.03
CA LYS A 148 2.66 -4.51 4.06
C LYS A 148 4.15 -4.48 4.40
N CYS A 149 4.74 -3.29 4.51
CA CYS A 149 6.14 -3.13 4.93
C CYS A 149 6.38 -3.71 6.34
N SER A 150 5.43 -3.53 7.26
CA SER A 150 5.49 -4.06 8.62
C SER A 150 5.62 -5.60 8.69
N LEU A 151 5.21 -6.30 7.63
CA LEU A 151 5.31 -7.76 7.53
C LEU A 151 6.60 -8.23 6.84
N ARG A 152 7.49 -7.31 6.41
CA ARG A 152 8.81 -7.63 5.84
C ARG A 152 8.78 -8.65 4.69
N GLY A 153 7.67 -8.70 3.94
CA GLY A 153 7.47 -9.65 2.84
C GLY A 153 7.09 -11.08 3.26
N HIS A 154 6.91 -11.36 4.56
CA HIS A 154 6.44 -12.66 5.07
C HIS A 154 4.98 -12.98 4.71
N GLN A 155 4.24 -11.98 4.22
CA GLN A 155 2.93 -12.16 3.63
C GLN A 155 2.83 -11.29 2.38
N LYS A 156 2.47 -11.89 1.25
CA LYS A 156 2.24 -11.20 -0.03
C LYS A 156 0.90 -11.61 -0.62
N TRP A 157 0.38 -10.76 -1.49
CA TRP A 157 -0.85 -11.02 -2.23
C TRP A 157 -0.60 -10.79 -3.71
N LEU A 158 -1.09 -11.72 -4.54
CA LEU A 158 -1.19 -11.52 -5.98
C LEU A 158 -2.61 -11.06 -6.30
N MET A 159 -2.70 -9.96 -7.04
CA MET A 159 -3.95 -9.45 -7.57
C MET A 159 -3.98 -9.60 -9.09
N SER A 160 -5.16 -9.86 -9.63
CA SER A 160 -5.46 -9.91 -11.07
C SER A 160 -6.49 -8.86 -11.45
N ARG A 161 -6.43 -8.32 -12.66
CA ARG A 161 -7.53 -7.53 -13.24
C ARG A 161 -8.74 -8.37 -13.64
N LYS A 162 -8.56 -9.69 -13.79
CA LYS A 162 -9.59 -10.64 -14.22
C LYS A 162 -10.17 -11.34 -12.99
N ASN A 163 -11.50 -11.41 -12.91
CA ASN A 163 -12.20 -12.15 -11.85
C ASN A 163 -12.09 -13.68 -12.00
N SER A 164 -11.73 -14.15 -13.19
CA SER A 164 -11.52 -15.55 -13.53
C SER A 164 -10.27 -15.63 -14.41
N THR A 165 -9.24 -16.29 -13.89
CA THR A 165 -7.99 -16.56 -14.61
C THR A 165 -7.86 -18.07 -14.76
N THR A 166 -7.38 -18.54 -15.91
CA THR A 166 -7.12 -19.98 -16.11
C THR A 166 -5.94 -20.44 -15.26
N ILE A 167 -5.86 -21.75 -15.02
CA ILE A 167 -4.76 -22.33 -14.22
C ILE A 167 -3.43 -22.11 -14.93
N GLU A 168 -3.41 -22.27 -16.25
CA GLU A 168 -2.20 -22.14 -17.07
C GLU A 168 -1.64 -20.71 -17.04
N GLU A 169 -2.51 -19.71 -17.08
CA GLU A 169 -2.12 -18.30 -16.96
C GLU A 169 -1.57 -18.01 -15.57
N LEU A 170 -2.23 -18.51 -14.52
CA LEU A 170 -1.74 -18.37 -13.14
C LEU A 170 -0.38 -19.05 -12.93
N ASP A 171 -0.18 -20.26 -13.45
CA ASP A 171 1.08 -20.99 -13.34
C ASP A 171 2.24 -20.24 -14.02
N ALA A 172 1.98 -19.65 -15.20
CA ALA A 172 2.96 -18.81 -15.88
C ALA A 172 3.34 -17.58 -15.04
N VAL A 173 2.35 -16.92 -14.43
CA VAL A 173 2.56 -15.77 -13.53
C VAL A 173 3.36 -16.20 -12.30
N LEU A 174 2.97 -17.29 -11.62
CA LEU A 174 3.66 -17.81 -10.44
C LEU A 174 5.13 -18.13 -10.74
N LYS A 175 5.40 -18.75 -11.89
CA LYS A 175 6.77 -19.01 -12.35
C LYS A 175 7.59 -17.73 -12.52
N SER A 176 6.98 -16.66 -13.03
CA SER A 176 7.66 -15.36 -13.23
C SER A 176 8.02 -14.66 -11.91
N ILE A 177 7.28 -14.92 -10.84
CA ILE A 177 7.50 -14.31 -9.51
C ILE A 177 8.16 -15.27 -8.51
N GLN A 178 8.67 -16.42 -8.96
CA GLN A 178 9.13 -17.49 -8.07
C GLN A 178 10.18 -17.03 -7.05
N SER A 179 11.08 -16.12 -7.41
CA SER A 179 12.09 -15.56 -6.50
C SER A 179 11.47 -14.74 -5.37
N GLU A 180 10.33 -14.09 -5.60
CA GLU A 180 9.63 -13.22 -4.65
C GLU A 180 8.82 -13.98 -3.60
N ILE A 181 8.42 -15.21 -3.94
CA ILE A 181 7.57 -16.07 -3.10
C ILE A 181 8.29 -17.33 -2.62
N ARG A 182 9.60 -17.44 -2.89
CA ARG A 182 10.43 -18.56 -2.46
C ARG A 182 10.34 -18.68 -0.94
N ASN A 183 9.96 -19.86 -0.45
CA ASN A 183 9.73 -20.18 0.97
C ASN A 183 8.41 -19.66 1.57
N LEU A 184 7.44 -19.29 0.75
CA LEU A 184 6.08 -19.01 1.19
C LEU A 184 5.15 -20.14 0.74
N GLU A 185 4.26 -20.56 1.62
CA GLU A 185 3.11 -21.36 1.25
C GLU A 185 2.16 -20.52 0.40
N THR A 186 1.37 -21.19 -0.44
CA THR A 186 0.47 -20.54 -1.40
C THR A 186 -0.97 -20.93 -1.14
N GLN A 187 -1.88 -19.97 -1.07
CA GLN A 187 -3.32 -20.22 -1.01
C GLN A 187 -4.00 -19.52 -2.17
N ARG A 188 -4.72 -20.30 -2.98
CA ARG A 188 -5.50 -19.78 -4.11
C ARG A 188 -6.86 -19.26 -3.65
N TYR A 189 -7.24 -18.15 -4.25
CA TYR A 189 -8.55 -17.51 -4.19
C TYR A 189 -9.13 -17.46 -5.61
N CYS A 190 -10.42 -17.19 -5.74
CA CYS A 190 -11.09 -17.21 -7.06
C CYS A 190 -10.93 -18.53 -7.81
N ALA A 191 -10.97 -19.64 -7.09
CA ALA A 191 -10.93 -21.00 -7.63
C ALA A 191 -12.35 -21.52 -7.92
#